data_AF-A0A2D9F7K7-F1
#
_entry.id   AF-A0A2D9F7K7-F1
#
_cell.length_a   1.000
_cell.length_b   1.000
_cell.length_c   1.000
_cell.angle_alpha   90.00
_cell.angle_beta   90.00
_cell.angle_gamma   90.00
#
_symmetry.space_group_name_H-M   'P 1'
#
loop_
_entity.id
_entity.type
_entity.pdbx_description
1 polymer ?
#
loop_
_entity_poly.entity_id
_entity_poly.type
_entity_poly.pdbx_seq_one_letter_code
_entity_poly.pdbx_strand_id
1 'polypeptide(L)'
;MTLRRVSHTLVRNVINADGFRLAAAVLLFTLFAPLQSAQAAPQILAALETQEGMPFICDGGTCETDITTFCLQQDRDSPRSGTAYSPAEASHFLLRLTDAAGAQRDIPASNVSFTSGRGFTHVRVSMPTGHMARLGAASARLVVTRQASLLPTPLAGDPDPISPAEAEYVTKSLRAVGEEMVDGQPLATSARLVGRVASAIVDYRAAPTPANVERLWNDVVDDMAPVLKDQGTGAVGAARREIDRCARPGHHHSMAGVKSCLEYRHGDLMRDLNIDYWNHKPGS
;
A
#
# COMPACT_ATOMS: atom_id res chain seq x y z
N MET A 1 40.27 -70.62 4.16
CA MET A 1 40.66 -71.70 5.08
C MET A 1 40.45 -71.19 6.51
N THR A 2 39.76 -71.81 7.46
CA THR A 2 39.10 -73.11 7.58
C THR A 2 38.48 -73.14 8.98
N LEU A 3 37.17 -73.43 9.09
CA LEU A 3 36.49 -74.17 10.18
C LEU A 3 36.61 -73.59 11.62
N ARG A 4 35.77 -73.90 12.62
CA ARG A 4 34.70 -74.89 12.83
C ARG A 4 33.92 -74.47 14.08
N ARG A 5 32.63 -74.81 14.07
CA ARG A 5 31.72 -75.22 15.16
C ARG A 5 32.37 -75.58 16.51
N VAL A 6 31.62 -75.41 17.61
CA VAL A 6 31.00 -76.52 18.40
C VAL A 6 29.89 -75.95 19.31
N SER A 7 28.78 -76.69 19.37
CA SER A 7 27.62 -76.54 20.27
C SER A 7 27.84 -77.22 21.63
N HIS A 8 27.14 -76.81 22.69
CA HIS A 8 26.55 -77.66 23.75
C HIS A 8 25.60 -76.77 24.62
N THR A 9 24.29 -77.07 24.77
CA THR A 9 23.67 -77.96 25.80
C THR A 9 23.77 -77.30 27.20
N LEU A 10 22.77 -77.09 28.08
CA LEU A 10 21.34 -77.44 28.23
C LEU A 10 20.88 -76.85 29.61
N VAL A 11 19.56 -76.82 29.85
CA VAL A 11 18.85 -76.92 31.16
C VAL A 11 18.44 -75.64 31.91
N ARG A 12 17.10 -75.45 31.87
CA ARG A 12 16.12 -75.08 32.92
C ARG A 12 16.52 -74.10 34.03
N ASN A 13 15.69 -73.09 34.25
CA ASN A 13 14.74 -73.15 35.37
C ASN A 13 13.56 -72.16 35.22
N VAL A 14 12.41 -72.68 35.63
CA VAL A 14 11.12 -72.02 35.84
C VAL A 14 11.24 -71.12 37.08
N ILE A 15 10.41 -70.06 37.16
CA ILE A 15 9.58 -69.66 38.34
C ILE A 15 9.31 -68.13 38.34
N ASN A 16 8.01 -67.82 38.32
CA ASN A 16 7.25 -66.69 38.87
C ASN A 16 7.59 -65.25 38.43
N ALA A 17 6.66 -64.56 37.75
CA ALA A 17 5.48 -63.89 38.31
C ALA A 17 5.87 -62.76 39.26
N ASP A 18 5.84 -61.52 38.75
CA ASP A 18 5.19 -60.39 39.42
C ASP A 18 5.08 -59.19 38.48
N GLY A 19 3.94 -58.52 38.58
CA GLY A 19 3.42 -57.61 37.57
C GLY A 19 4.08 -56.24 37.55
N PHE A 20 4.09 -55.66 36.36
CA PHE A 20 4.01 -54.21 36.17
C PHE A 20 3.18 -53.95 34.91
N ARG A 21 1.89 -53.63 35.12
CA ARG A 21 1.03 -53.09 34.06
C ARG A 21 1.51 -51.67 33.74
N LEU A 22 2.26 -51.51 32.66
CA LEU A 22 2.52 -50.21 32.04
C LEU A 22 1.19 -49.68 31.46
N ALA A 23 0.51 -48.83 32.22
CA ALA A 23 -0.59 -48.02 31.71
C ALA A 23 -0.02 -46.98 30.74
N ALA A 24 -0.28 -47.16 29.45
CA ALA A 24 0.05 -46.20 28.41
C ALA A 24 -0.85 -44.96 28.56
N ALA A 25 -0.31 -43.88 29.12
CA ALA A 25 -0.94 -42.56 29.08
C ALA A 25 -0.73 -41.96 27.68
N VAL A 26 -1.70 -42.13 26.80
CA VAL A 26 -1.77 -41.39 25.52
C VAL A 26 -2.19 -39.96 25.85
N LEU A 27 -1.21 -39.07 26.03
CA LEU A 27 -1.42 -37.62 26.04
C LEU A 27 -1.84 -37.20 24.63
N LEU A 28 -3.16 -37.06 24.41
CA LEU A 28 -3.69 -36.30 23.28
C LEU A 28 -3.22 -34.84 23.43
N PHE A 29 -2.12 -34.49 22.76
CA PHE A 29 -1.80 -33.11 22.43
C PHE A 29 -2.84 -32.64 21.41
N THR A 30 -3.95 -32.10 21.89
CA THR A 30 -4.85 -31.28 21.09
C THR A 30 -4.06 -30.07 20.58
N LEU A 31 -3.79 -30.07 19.28
CA LEU A 31 -3.26 -28.93 18.54
C LEU A 31 -4.24 -27.77 18.70
N PHE A 32 -4.00 -26.89 19.69
CA PHE A 32 -4.55 -25.55 19.70
C PHE A 32 -3.89 -24.78 18.55
N ALA A 33 -4.41 -24.95 17.34
CA ALA A 33 -4.15 -24.00 16.28
C ALA A 33 -4.67 -22.63 16.77
N PRO A 34 -3.85 -21.57 16.77
CA PRO A 34 -4.36 -20.24 17.10
C PRO A 34 -5.46 -19.93 16.09
N LEU A 35 -6.69 -19.77 16.58
CA LEU A 35 -7.75 -19.13 15.82
C LEU A 35 -7.22 -17.73 15.48
N GLN A 36 -6.73 -17.56 14.26
CA GLN A 36 -6.48 -16.23 13.73
C GLN A 36 -7.84 -15.57 13.64
N SER A 37 -8.15 -14.70 14.61
CA SER A 37 -9.33 -13.85 14.53
C SER A 37 -9.24 -13.08 13.23
N ALA A 38 -10.10 -13.41 12.28
CA ALA A 38 -10.22 -12.64 11.05
C ALA A 38 -10.47 -11.17 11.43
N GLN A 39 -9.75 -10.28 10.77
CA GLN A 39 -9.88 -8.84 10.99
C GLN A 39 -11.07 -8.34 10.16
N ALA A 40 -11.86 -7.43 10.73
CA ALA A 40 -12.89 -6.70 10.00
C ALA A 40 -12.29 -6.01 8.77
N ALA A 41 -13.04 -5.91 7.67
CA ALA A 41 -12.61 -5.14 6.52
C ALA A 41 -12.32 -3.68 6.92
N PRO A 42 -11.14 -3.13 6.57
CA PRO A 42 -10.84 -1.73 6.83
C PRO A 42 -11.64 -0.82 5.89
N GLN A 43 -11.49 0.49 6.05
CA GLN A 43 -12.20 1.47 5.23
C GLN A 43 -11.92 1.36 3.72
N ILE A 44 -12.94 1.67 2.92
CA ILE A 44 -12.81 2.01 1.49
C ILE A 44 -12.07 3.34 1.37
N LEU A 45 -11.14 3.41 0.41
CA LEU A 45 -10.34 4.60 0.17
C LEU A 45 -10.83 5.33 -1.08
N ALA A 46 -10.89 6.66 -1.00
CA ALA A 46 -10.90 7.52 -2.17
C ALA A 46 -9.47 7.72 -2.67
N ALA A 47 -9.26 7.67 -3.98
CA ALA A 47 -8.00 8.06 -4.61
C ALA A 47 -8.16 9.45 -5.23
N LEU A 48 -7.17 10.32 -5.00
CA LEU A 48 -7.15 11.64 -5.61
C LEU A 48 -6.84 11.50 -7.11
N GLU A 49 -7.55 12.28 -7.91
CA GLU A 49 -7.35 12.33 -9.35
C GLU A 49 -5.90 12.67 -9.72
N THR A 50 -5.40 12.03 -10.77
CA THR A 50 -4.08 12.26 -11.36
C THR A 50 -4.13 11.95 -12.86
N GLN A 51 -4.62 12.91 -13.65
CA GLN A 51 -4.81 12.76 -15.11
C GLN A 51 -3.50 12.81 -15.91
N GLU A 52 -2.53 13.58 -15.42
CA GLU A 52 -1.16 13.64 -15.93
C GLU A 52 -0.41 12.31 -15.75
N GLY A 53 -0.97 11.43 -14.91
CA GLY A 53 -0.41 10.14 -14.55
C GLY A 53 0.72 10.28 -13.51
N MET A 54 0.83 9.28 -12.64
CA MET A 54 1.96 9.11 -11.73
C MET A 54 3.02 8.25 -12.40
N PRO A 55 4.27 8.71 -12.57
CA PRO A 55 5.29 7.92 -13.23
C PRO A 55 5.71 6.74 -12.37
N PHE A 56 5.77 5.55 -12.97
CA PHE A 56 6.42 4.40 -12.34
C PHE A 56 7.93 4.57 -12.36
N ILE A 57 8.57 4.30 -11.23
CA ILE A 57 10.02 4.25 -11.11
C ILE A 57 10.41 2.80 -10.91
N CYS A 58 11.21 2.29 -11.85
CA CYS A 58 11.69 0.92 -11.82
C CYS A 58 13.08 0.88 -11.19
N ASP A 59 13.19 0.23 -10.05
CA ASP A 59 14.47 -0.06 -9.40
C ASP A 59 14.54 -1.56 -9.06
N GLY A 60 15.61 -2.20 -9.49
CA GLY A 60 15.73 -3.66 -9.46
C GLY A 60 14.57 -4.38 -10.17
N GLY A 61 13.89 -5.26 -9.44
CA GLY A 61 12.86 -6.16 -9.97
C GLY A 61 11.43 -5.60 -9.99
N THR A 62 11.20 -4.39 -9.48
CA THR A 62 9.86 -3.82 -9.31
C THR A 62 9.82 -2.39 -9.85
N CYS A 63 8.71 -2.05 -10.49
CA CYS A 63 8.32 -0.69 -10.81
C CYS A 63 7.24 -0.25 -9.83
N GLU A 64 7.44 0.88 -9.17
CA GLU A 64 6.53 1.39 -8.14
C GLU A 64 6.17 2.86 -8.37
N THR A 65 5.00 3.24 -7.91
CA THR A 65 4.57 4.63 -7.69
C THR A 65 3.61 4.66 -6.52
N ASP A 66 3.39 5.83 -5.92
CA ASP A 66 2.40 6.00 -4.86
C ASP A 66 1.30 6.98 -5.30
N ILE A 67 0.05 6.70 -4.93
CA ILE A 67 -1.08 7.61 -5.10
C ILE A 67 -1.55 8.13 -3.76
N THR A 68 -2.07 9.35 -3.76
CA THR A 68 -2.66 9.95 -2.55
C THR A 68 -4.10 9.47 -2.38
N THR A 69 -4.44 9.09 -1.15
CA THR A 69 -5.75 8.55 -0.80
C THR A 69 -6.28 9.17 0.50
N PHE A 70 -7.58 9.02 0.74
CA PHE A 70 -8.19 9.31 2.03
C PHE A 70 -9.34 8.34 2.32
N CYS A 71 -9.82 8.35 3.55
CA CYS A 71 -10.71 7.35 4.12
C CYS A 71 -12.19 7.77 4.00
N LEU A 72 -13.03 6.94 3.38
CA LEU A 72 -14.43 7.30 3.15
C LEU A 72 -15.38 6.95 4.30
N GLN A 73 -14.96 6.22 5.33
CA GLN A 73 -15.88 5.59 6.31
C GLN A 73 -15.43 5.74 7.76
N GLN A 74 -15.80 6.84 8.42
CA GLN A 74 -15.34 7.17 9.78
C GLN A 74 -15.48 6.02 10.80
N ASP A 75 -16.56 5.24 10.73
CA ASP A 75 -16.86 4.19 11.72
C ASP A 75 -16.09 2.88 11.52
N ARG A 76 -15.28 2.78 10.45
CA ARG A 76 -14.45 1.60 10.19
C ARG A 76 -13.00 1.84 10.56
N ASP A 77 -12.28 0.76 10.88
CA ASP A 77 -10.85 0.84 11.16
C ASP A 77 -10.06 1.34 9.94
N SER A 78 -9.15 2.27 10.18
CA SER A 78 -8.19 2.67 9.16
C SER A 78 -7.33 1.47 8.74
N PRO A 79 -7.01 1.32 7.43
CA PRO A 79 -6.14 0.25 6.99
C PRO A 79 -4.78 0.29 7.66
N ARG A 80 -4.30 -0.91 8.00
CA ARG A 80 -2.89 -1.11 8.38
C ARG A 80 -2.02 -0.97 7.14
N SER A 81 -0.73 -0.72 7.33
CA SER A 81 0.21 -0.77 6.21
C SER A 81 0.24 -2.15 5.56
N GLY A 82 0.22 -2.21 4.23
CA GLY A 82 0.24 -3.44 3.46
C GLY A 82 -1.13 -4.08 3.21
N THR A 83 -2.23 -3.48 3.67
CA THR A 83 -3.59 -3.90 3.30
C THR A 83 -3.74 -3.86 1.77
N ALA A 84 -4.18 -4.97 1.19
CA ALA A 84 -4.40 -5.09 -0.25
C ALA A 84 -5.74 -4.48 -0.67
N TYR A 85 -5.74 -3.78 -1.79
CA TYR A 85 -6.90 -3.12 -2.37
C TYR A 85 -7.11 -3.51 -3.84
N SER A 86 -8.33 -3.31 -4.32
CA SER A 86 -8.69 -3.41 -5.73
C SER A 86 -9.49 -2.17 -6.15
N PRO A 87 -9.35 -1.70 -7.40
CA PRO A 87 -10.25 -0.68 -7.96
C PRO A 87 -11.71 -1.05 -7.75
N ALA A 88 -12.51 -0.11 -7.24
CA ALA A 88 -13.96 -0.26 -7.19
C ALA A 88 -14.56 -0.32 -8.60
N GLU A 89 -13.95 0.43 -9.53
CA GLU A 89 -14.30 0.51 -10.94
C GLU A 89 -12.99 0.51 -11.75
N ALA A 90 -12.83 -0.45 -12.65
CA ALA A 90 -11.57 -0.66 -13.37
C ALA A 90 -11.24 0.51 -14.31
N SER A 91 -12.27 1.17 -14.86
CA SER A 91 -12.09 2.32 -15.75
C SER A 91 -11.53 3.56 -15.04
N HIS A 92 -11.53 3.60 -13.70
CA HIS A 92 -10.97 4.72 -12.94
C HIS A 92 -9.45 4.67 -12.74
N PHE A 93 -8.83 3.53 -13.05
CA PHE A 93 -7.39 3.32 -12.91
C PHE A 93 -6.82 2.75 -14.19
N LEU A 94 -6.02 3.56 -14.88
CA LEU A 94 -5.43 3.20 -16.17
C LEU A 94 -3.91 3.20 -16.07
N LEU A 95 -3.27 2.30 -16.80
CA LEU A 95 -1.86 2.38 -17.11
C LEU A 95 -1.68 3.05 -18.47
N ARG A 96 -1.12 4.25 -18.47
CA ARG A 96 -0.63 4.91 -19.67
C ARG A 96 0.76 4.39 -19.97
N LEU A 97 0.85 3.56 -21.00
CA LEU A 97 2.09 2.94 -21.46
C LEU A 97 2.69 3.80 -22.57
N THR A 98 3.99 4.05 -22.50
CA THR A 98 4.75 4.69 -23.58
C THR A 98 5.78 3.69 -24.10
N ASP A 99 5.76 3.41 -25.41
CA ASP A 99 6.74 2.50 -26.02
C ASP A 99 8.06 3.21 -26.35
N ALA A 100 9.03 2.48 -26.91
CA ALA A 100 10.34 3.01 -27.27
C ALA A 100 10.29 4.04 -28.42
N ALA A 101 9.22 4.05 -29.22
CA ALA A 101 8.97 5.03 -30.28
C ALA A 101 8.23 6.28 -29.76
N GLY A 102 7.84 6.29 -28.48
CA GLY A 102 7.08 7.36 -27.84
C GLY A 102 5.56 7.27 -28.03
N ALA A 103 5.05 6.19 -28.63
CA ALA A 103 3.61 6.02 -28.81
C ALA A 103 2.96 5.69 -27.46
N GLN A 104 1.82 6.33 -27.19
CA GLN A 104 1.07 6.16 -25.96
C GLN A 104 -0.20 5.36 -26.16
N ARG A 105 -0.51 4.50 -25.18
CA ARG A 105 -1.80 3.82 -25.07
C ARG A 105 -2.20 3.63 -23.62
N ASP A 106 -3.49 3.75 -23.36
CA ASP A 106 -4.06 3.51 -22.03
C ASP A 106 -4.67 2.10 -21.99
N ILE A 107 -4.39 1.36 -20.91
CA ILE A 107 -5.02 0.07 -20.61
C ILE A 107 -5.54 0.08 -19.16
N PRO A 108 -6.52 -0.78 -18.79
CA PRO A 108 -6.90 -0.93 -17.39
C PRO A 108 -5.70 -1.34 -16.52
N ALA A 109 -5.62 -0.78 -15.31
CA ALA A 109 -4.58 -1.10 -14.33
C ALA A 109 -4.84 -2.44 -13.60
N SER A 110 -5.32 -3.47 -14.30
CA SER A 110 -5.52 -4.81 -13.75
C SER A 110 -4.21 -5.58 -13.52
N ASN A 111 -3.10 -5.06 -14.02
CA ASN A 111 -1.78 -5.68 -13.99
C ASN A 111 -0.87 -5.18 -12.85
N VAL A 112 -1.42 -4.40 -11.93
CA VAL A 112 -0.68 -3.83 -10.80
C VAL A 112 -1.33 -4.22 -9.48
N SER A 113 -0.53 -4.22 -8.43
CA SER A 113 -1.00 -4.39 -7.06
C SER A 113 -1.23 -3.03 -6.42
N PHE A 114 -2.33 -2.88 -5.68
CA PHE A 114 -2.61 -1.71 -4.84
C PHE A 114 -2.48 -2.13 -3.38
N THR A 115 -1.55 -1.53 -2.64
CA THR A 115 -1.36 -1.81 -1.21
C THR A 115 -1.27 -0.51 -0.42
N SER A 116 -1.95 -0.43 0.71
CA SER A 116 -1.79 0.73 1.60
C SER A 116 -0.33 0.86 2.02
N GLY A 117 0.18 2.08 1.97
CA GLY A 117 1.53 2.37 2.44
C GLY A 117 1.53 2.64 3.94
N ARG A 118 2.24 3.66 4.40
CA ARG A 118 2.15 4.12 5.80
C ARG A 118 0.77 4.74 6.08
N GLY A 119 -0.14 3.93 6.61
CA GLY A 119 -1.52 4.35 6.93
C GLY A 119 -2.43 4.38 5.70
N PHE A 120 -3.46 5.23 5.75
CA PHE A 120 -4.51 5.31 4.72
C PHE A 120 -4.31 6.44 3.71
N THR A 121 -3.30 7.29 3.90
CA THR A 121 -3.14 8.53 3.13
C THR A 121 -2.43 8.31 1.80
N HIS A 122 -1.77 7.17 1.62
CA HIS A 122 -1.25 6.75 0.33
C HIS A 122 -1.40 5.25 0.10
N VAL A 123 -1.50 4.90 -1.17
CA VAL A 123 -1.48 3.53 -1.67
C VAL A 123 -0.30 3.39 -2.63
N ARG A 124 0.54 2.41 -2.36
CA ARG A 124 1.58 1.95 -3.27
C ARG A 124 0.96 1.16 -4.40
N VAL A 125 1.38 1.47 -5.61
CA VAL A 125 1.03 0.77 -6.83
C VAL A 125 2.28 0.19 -7.43
N SER A 126 2.30 -1.14 -7.60
CA SER A 126 3.52 -1.84 -8.03
C SER A 126 3.26 -2.91 -9.07
N MET A 127 4.27 -3.14 -9.92
CA MET A 127 4.32 -4.28 -10.82
C MET A 127 5.76 -4.78 -11.00
N PRO A 128 5.99 -6.07 -11.30
CA PRO A 128 7.33 -6.54 -11.64
C PRO A 128 7.88 -5.84 -12.89
N THR A 129 9.16 -5.49 -12.93
CA THR A 129 9.78 -4.82 -14.10
C THR A 129 9.60 -5.62 -15.39
N GLY A 130 9.72 -6.95 -15.31
CA GLY A 130 9.50 -7.83 -16.45
C GLY A 130 8.04 -7.81 -16.96
N HIS A 131 7.08 -7.40 -16.14
CA HIS A 131 5.70 -7.21 -16.56
C HIS A 131 5.54 -5.98 -17.46
N MET A 132 6.15 -4.84 -17.10
CA MET A 132 6.13 -3.63 -17.94
C MET A 132 6.71 -3.90 -19.33
N ALA A 133 7.83 -4.63 -19.41
CA ALA A 133 8.44 -5.00 -20.68
C ALA A 133 7.52 -5.90 -21.54
N ARG A 134 6.80 -6.86 -20.94
CA ARG A 134 5.81 -7.70 -21.66
C ARG A 134 4.63 -6.91 -22.20
N LEU A 135 4.31 -5.77 -21.60
CA LEU A 135 3.30 -4.84 -22.11
C LEU A 135 3.82 -3.99 -23.28
N GLY A 136 5.07 -4.17 -23.70
CA GLY A 136 5.72 -3.42 -24.78
C GLY A 136 6.04 -1.98 -24.42
N ALA A 137 6.11 -1.67 -23.12
CA ALA A 137 6.30 -0.31 -22.62
C ALA A 137 7.76 -0.04 -22.23
N ALA A 138 8.29 1.10 -22.67
CA ALA A 138 9.55 1.66 -22.19
C ALA A 138 9.35 2.42 -20.87
N SER A 139 8.18 3.03 -20.68
CA SER A 139 7.76 3.62 -19.41
C SER A 139 6.25 3.47 -19.20
N ALA A 140 5.82 3.56 -17.95
CA ALA A 140 4.41 3.50 -17.58
C ALA A 140 4.08 4.64 -16.61
N ARG A 141 2.85 5.14 -16.71
CA ARG A 141 2.27 6.07 -15.73
C ARG A 141 0.92 5.54 -15.26
N LEU A 142 0.62 5.65 -13.98
CA LEU A 142 -0.70 5.34 -13.44
C LEU A 142 -1.58 6.58 -13.54
N VAL A 143 -2.63 6.52 -14.34
CA VAL A 143 -3.67 7.55 -14.42
C VAL A 143 -4.81 7.17 -13.49
N VAL A 144 -5.17 8.11 -12.62
CA VAL A 144 -6.32 7.98 -11.71
C VAL A 144 -7.35 9.02 -12.13
N THR A 145 -8.57 8.60 -12.43
CA THR A 145 -9.63 9.53 -12.86
C THR A 145 -10.39 10.12 -11.67
N ARG A 146 -11.24 11.11 -11.93
CA ARG A 146 -12.24 11.60 -10.97
C ARG A 146 -13.02 10.45 -10.34
N GLN A 147 -13.39 10.64 -9.07
CA GLN A 147 -14.21 9.70 -8.28
C GLN A 147 -13.64 8.27 -8.15
N ALA A 148 -12.34 8.10 -8.40
CA ALA A 148 -11.65 6.83 -8.17
C ALA A 148 -11.74 6.41 -6.70
N SER A 149 -12.04 5.13 -6.47
CA SER A 149 -12.11 4.51 -5.15
C SER A 149 -11.48 3.12 -5.17
N LEU A 150 -10.95 2.70 -4.01
CA LEU A 150 -10.31 1.41 -3.80
C LEU A 150 -11.06 0.65 -2.71
N LEU A 151 -11.47 -0.57 -3.02
CA LEU A 151 -12.09 -1.51 -2.08
C LEU A 151 -11.01 -2.39 -1.45
N PRO A 152 -11.02 -2.62 -0.12
CA PRO A 152 -10.13 -3.59 0.48
C PRO A 152 -10.45 -4.98 -0.08
N THR A 153 -9.41 -5.79 -0.27
CA THR A 153 -9.58 -7.16 -0.76
C THR A 153 -10.31 -7.99 0.29
N PRO A 154 -11.43 -8.65 -0.05
CA PRO A 154 -12.18 -9.46 0.91
C PRO A 154 -11.32 -10.56 1.55
N LEU A 155 -11.47 -10.76 2.86
CA LEU A 155 -10.77 -11.81 3.61
C LEU A 155 -11.75 -12.92 4.00
N ALA A 156 -11.30 -14.17 3.90
CA ALA A 156 -12.10 -15.30 4.36
C ALA A 156 -12.28 -15.25 5.89
N GLY A 157 -13.52 -15.37 6.34
CA GLY A 157 -13.86 -15.34 7.77
C GLY A 157 -13.97 -13.94 8.37
N ASP A 158 -13.85 -12.88 7.55
CA ASP A 158 -14.04 -11.48 7.96
C ASP A 158 -15.31 -11.33 8.84
N PRO A 159 -15.18 -10.82 10.09
CA PRO A 159 -16.30 -10.66 11.01
C PRO A 159 -17.23 -9.50 10.65
N ASP A 160 -16.79 -8.56 9.81
CA ASP A 160 -17.57 -7.42 9.31
C ASP A 160 -17.20 -7.14 7.84
N PRO A 161 -17.63 -8.00 6.90
CA PRO A 161 -17.30 -7.83 5.49
C PRO A 161 -18.04 -6.64 4.89
N ILE A 162 -17.39 -5.93 3.98
CA ILE A 162 -18.03 -4.86 3.21
C ILE A 162 -19.12 -5.48 2.33
N SER A 163 -20.38 -5.11 2.59
CA SER A 163 -21.50 -5.58 1.75
C SER A 163 -21.51 -4.87 0.39
N PRO A 164 -22.09 -5.46 -0.67
CA PRO A 164 -22.21 -4.79 -1.97
C PRO A 164 -22.95 -3.45 -1.91
N ALA A 165 -24.02 -3.36 -1.12
CA ALA A 165 -24.80 -2.13 -0.94
C ALA A 165 -23.99 -1.04 -0.23
N GLU A 166 -23.19 -1.43 0.77
CA GLU A 166 -22.27 -0.52 1.44
C GLU A 166 -21.17 -0.04 0.48
N ALA A 167 -20.54 -0.95 -0.26
CA ALA A 167 -19.54 -0.60 -1.26
C ALA A 167 -20.10 0.40 -2.29
N GLU A 168 -21.32 0.16 -2.79
CA GLU A 168 -22.00 1.05 -3.72
C GLU A 168 -22.28 2.43 -3.10
N TYR A 169 -22.87 2.48 -1.89
CA TYR A 169 -23.15 3.73 -1.20
C TYR A 169 -21.87 4.55 -0.96
N VAL A 170 -20.80 3.90 -0.54
CA VAL A 170 -19.54 4.57 -0.21
C VAL A 170 -18.83 5.06 -1.48
N THR A 171 -18.67 4.19 -2.49
CA THR A 171 -17.91 4.51 -3.71
C THR A 171 -18.66 5.46 -4.65
N LYS A 172 -19.98 5.62 -4.48
CA LYS A 172 -20.77 6.62 -5.20
C LYS A 172 -21.06 7.86 -4.34
N SER A 173 -21.92 7.72 -3.32
CA SER A 173 -22.43 8.85 -2.56
C SER A 173 -21.36 9.52 -1.72
N LEU A 174 -20.62 8.75 -0.90
CA LEU A 174 -19.59 9.33 -0.02
C LEU A 174 -18.37 9.83 -0.81
N ARG A 175 -18.04 9.16 -1.93
CA ARG A 175 -16.95 9.59 -2.81
C ARG A 175 -17.26 10.91 -3.52
N ALA A 176 -18.50 11.13 -3.95
CA ALA A 176 -18.94 12.38 -4.56
C ALA A 176 -18.81 13.56 -3.58
N VAL A 177 -19.20 13.37 -2.30
CA VAL A 177 -18.95 14.38 -1.25
C VAL A 177 -17.44 14.63 -1.09
N GLY A 178 -16.64 13.56 -1.09
CA GLY A 178 -15.17 13.67 -0.99
C GLY A 178 -14.54 14.44 -2.16
N GLU A 179 -15.11 14.36 -3.36
CA GLU A 179 -14.66 15.14 -4.50
C GLU A 179 -14.84 16.64 -4.30
N GLU A 180 -16.02 17.05 -3.82
CA GLU A 180 -16.31 18.45 -3.53
C GLU A 180 -15.45 18.98 -2.36
N MET A 181 -15.29 18.16 -1.32
CA MET A 181 -14.70 18.59 -0.06
C MET A 181 -13.18 18.47 0.00
N VAL A 182 -12.59 17.48 -0.69
CA VAL A 182 -11.17 17.13 -0.55
C VAL A 182 -10.42 17.37 -1.86
N ASP A 183 -10.85 16.76 -2.97
CA ASP A 183 -10.04 16.68 -4.20
C ASP A 183 -9.63 18.05 -4.73
N GLY A 184 -10.55 19.03 -4.68
CA GLY A 184 -10.32 20.40 -5.16
C GLY A 184 -9.60 21.33 -4.20
N GLN A 185 -9.28 20.89 -2.98
CA GLN A 185 -8.69 21.76 -1.97
C GLN A 185 -7.22 22.08 -2.28
N PRO A 186 -6.76 23.33 -2.06
CA PRO A 186 -5.34 23.68 -2.19
C PRO A 186 -4.41 22.78 -1.34
N LEU A 187 -4.91 22.30 -0.20
CA LEU A 187 -4.18 21.40 0.68
C LEU A 187 -4.01 20.00 0.05
N ALA A 188 -5.00 19.53 -0.73
CA ALA A 188 -4.91 18.26 -1.47
C ALA A 188 -3.87 18.36 -2.59
N THR A 189 -3.84 19.48 -3.32
CA THR A 189 -2.76 19.78 -4.29
C THR A 189 -1.40 19.81 -3.60
N SER A 190 -1.30 20.42 -2.42
CA SER A 190 -0.06 20.45 -1.64
C SER A 190 0.40 19.04 -1.24
N ALA A 191 -0.52 18.21 -0.77
CA ALA A 191 -0.25 16.82 -0.43
C ALA A 191 0.22 16.03 -1.66
N ARG A 192 -0.47 16.13 -2.81
CA ARG A 192 -0.07 15.45 -4.06
C ARG A 192 1.37 15.79 -4.46
N LEU A 193 1.76 17.06 -4.36
CA LEU A 193 3.13 17.51 -4.63
C LEU A 193 4.16 16.86 -3.68
N VAL A 194 3.90 16.91 -2.36
CA VAL A 194 4.79 16.29 -1.35
C VAL A 194 4.88 14.78 -1.55
N GLY A 195 3.75 14.11 -1.78
CA GLY A 195 3.67 12.67 -2.02
C GLY A 195 4.42 12.24 -3.27
N ARG A 196 4.36 13.02 -4.36
CA ARG A 196 5.15 12.78 -5.58
C ARG A 196 6.64 12.86 -5.34
N VAL A 197 7.12 13.88 -4.64
CA VAL A 197 8.56 13.99 -4.31
C VAL A 197 8.98 12.83 -3.41
N ALA A 198 8.13 12.41 -2.45
CA ALA A 198 8.40 11.24 -1.62
C ALA A 198 8.48 9.95 -2.45
N SER A 199 7.56 9.76 -3.39
CA SER A 199 7.50 8.59 -4.28
C SER A 199 8.72 8.55 -5.22
N ALA A 200 9.24 9.70 -5.62
CA ALA A 200 10.44 9.81 -6.46
C ALA A 200 11.74 9.34 -5.79
N ILE A 201 11.77 9.23 -4.46
CA ILE A 201 12.91 8.69 -3.71
C ILE A 201 12.69 7.18 -3.55
N VAL A 202 13.31 6.34 -4.39
CA VAL A 202 13.10 4.88 -4.31
C VAL A 202 13.92 4.19 -3.23
N ASP A 203 15.15 4.65 -2.99
CA ASP A 203 16.00 4.12 -1.93
C ASP A 203 15.73 4.84 -0.61
N TYR A 204 15.03 4.17 0.31
CA TYR A 204 14.76 4.67 1.67
C TYR A 204 16.02 4.91 2.50
N ARG A 205 17.14 4.27 2.17
CA ARG A 205 18.43 4.45 2.84
C ARG A 205 19.27 5.54 2.19
N ALA A 206 18.90 5.99 0.99
CA ALA A 206 19.55 7.13 0.38
C ALA A 206 19.36 8.33 1.29
N ALA A 207 20.47 9.04 1.53
CA ALA A 207 20.46 10.36 2.13
C ALA A 207 20.59 11.39 1.00
N PRO A 208 19.52 11.66 0.23
CA PRO A 208 19.61 12.63 -0.85
C PRO A 208 20.06 13.97 -0.29
N THR A 209 21.03 14.59 -0.96
CA THR A 209 21.46 15.94 -0.58
C THR A 209 20.33 16.94 -0.81
N PRO A 210 20.34 18.12 -0.18
CA PRO A 210 19.35 19.16 -0.47
C PRO A 210 19.24 19.49 -1.97
N ALA A 211 20.37 19.47 -2.69
CA ALA A 211 20.39 19.68 -4.14
C ALA A 211 19.74 18.53 -4.93
N ASN A 212 19.81 17.28 -4.44
CA ASN A 212 19.05 16.17 -5.04
C ASN A 212 17.55 16.37 -4.84
N VAL A 213 17.12 16.75 -3.64
CA VAL A 213 15.70 17.01 -3.33
C VAL A 213 15.18 18.18 -4.14
N GLU A 214 15.97 19.24 -4.32
CA GLU A 214 15.63 20.38 -5.17
C GLU A 214 15.36 19.97 -6.62
N ARG A 215 16.19 19.08 -7.19
CA ARG A 215 15.96 18.57 -8.55
C ARG A 215 14.67 17.77 -8.64
N LEU A 216 14.42 16.86 -7.68
CA LEU A 216 13.16 16.10 -7.63
C LEU A 216 11.94 17.02 -7.52
N TRP A 217 12.03 18.09 -6.73
CA TRP A 217 10.98 19.09 -6.64
C TRP A 217 10.69 19.75 -7.99
N ASN A 218 11.73 20.22 -8.69
CA ASN A 218 11.57 20.86 -9.99
C ASN A 218 10.99 19.89 -11.03
N ASP A 219 11.49 18.65 -11.07
CA ASP A 219 10.96 17.61 -11.95
C ASP A 219 9.46 17.35 -11.69
N VAL A 220 9.03 17.31 -10.42
CA VAL A 220 7.63 17.14 -10.05
C VAL A 220 6.77 18.35 -10.42
N VAL A 221 7.26 19.57 -10.20
CA VAL A 221 6.52 20.80 -10.56
C VAL A 221 6.35 20.90 -12.08
N ASP A 222 7.39 20.57 -12.84
CA ASP A 222 7.36 20.57 -14.30
C ASP A 222 6.38 19.50 -14.84
N ASP A 223 6.43 18.29 -14.29
CA ASP A 223 5.53 17.19 -14.63
C ASP A 223 4.05 17.51 -14.30
N MET A 224 3.81 18.23 -13.20
CA MET A 224 2.47 18.68 -12.79
C MET A 224 2.04 20.03 -13.39
N ALA A 225 2.87 20.69 -14.20
CA ALA A 225 2.61 22.05 -14.68
C ALA A 225 1.20 22.24 -15.29
N PRO A 226 0.64 21.29 -16.07
CA PRO A 226 -0.73 21.43 -16.58
C PRO A 226 -1.79 21.56 -15.48
N VAL A 227 -1.66 20.80 -14.39
CA VAL A 227 -2.58 20.82 -13.24
C VAL A 227 -2.38 22.08 -12.40
N LEU A 228 -1.12 22.51 -12.24
CA LEU A 228 -0.78 23.66 -11.41
C LEU A 228 -1.21 25.00 -12.03
N LYS A 229 -1.42 25.07 -13.35
CA LYS A 229 -1.92 26.29 -14.02
C LYS A 229 -3.25 26.78 -13.45
N ASP A 230 -4.13 25.84 -13.09
CA ASP A 230 -5.47 26.13 -12.58
C ASP A 230 -5.49 26.27 -11.05
N GLN A 231 -4.35 26.11 -10.39
CA GLN A 231 -4.21 26.10 -8.94
C GLN A 231 -3.48 27.36 -8.46
N GLY A 232 -3.96 27.95 -7.36
CA GLY A 232 -3.30 29.13 -6.78
C GLY A 232 -1.87 28.83 -6.31
N THR A 233 -0.98 29.82 -6.41
CA THR A 233 0.44 29.71 -5.99
C THR A 233 0.62 29.32 -4.52
N GLY A 234 -0.42 29.48 -3.69
CA GLY A 234 -0.44 29.09 -2.29
C GLY A 234 -0.23 27.59 -2.05
N ALA A 235 -0.78 26.71 -2.89
CA ALA A 235 -0.62 25.25 -2.75
C ALA A 235 0.83 24.82 -3.01
N VAL A 236 1.44 25.33 -4.08
CA VAL A 236 2.85 25.10 -4.42
C VAL A 236 3.75 25.60 -3.30
N GLY A 237 3.50 26.81 -2.78
CA GLY A 237 4.25 27.38 -1.67
C GLY A 237 4.11 26.57 -0.37
N ALA A 238 2.94 25.98 -0.11
CA ALA A 238 2.72 25.12 1.05
C ALA A 238 3.48 23.80 0.94
N ALA A 239 3.38 23.10 -0.20
CA ALA A 239 4.17 21.91 -0.47
C ALA A 239 5.67 22.18 -0.36
N ARG A 240 6.14 23.30 -0.91
CA ARG A 240 7.54 23.71 -0.86
C ARG A 240 8.07 23.83 0.56
N ARG A 241 7.29 24.43 1.48
CA ARG A 241 7.68 24.54 2.90
C ARG A 241 7.90 23.18 3.55
N GLU A 242 7.09 22.18 3.21
CA GLU A 242 7.24 20.83 3.76
C GLU A 242 8.45 20.10 3.18
N ILE A 243 8.72 20.29 1.89
CA ILE A 243 9.91 19.74 1.24
C ILE A 243 11.18 20.36 1.83
N ASP A 244 11.23 21.69 1.96
CA ASP A 244 12.36 22.39 2.55
C ASP A 244 12.59 21.96 4.01
N ARG A 245 11.51 21.72 4.77
CA ARG A 245 11.60 21.20 6.14
C ARG A 245 12.30 19.85 6.18
N CYS A 246 11.94 18.93 5.27
CA CYS A 246 12.52 17.59 5.22
C CYS A 246 13.92 17.54 4.60
N ALA A 247 14.24 18.46 3.68
CA ALA A 247 15.54 18.55 3.02
C ALA A 247 16.64 19.17 3.92
N ARG A 248 16.26 19.89 4.99
CA ARG A 248 17.23 20.55 5.89
C ARG A 248 18.18 19.54 6.55
N PRO A 249 19.50 19.81 6.55
CA PRO A 249 20.46 19.03 7.33
C PRO A 249 20.07 18.98 8.81
N GLY A 250 20.17 17.81 9.44
CA GLY A 250 19.89 17.62 10.87
C GLY A 250 18.42 17.38 11.25
N HIS A 251 17.44 17.68 10.38
CA HIS A 251 16.02 17.50 10.67
C HIS A 251 15.46 16.09 10.34
N HIS A 252 16.19 15.28 9.57
CA HIS A 252 15.73 13.97 9.11
C HIS A 252 16.17 12.78 9.99
N HIS A 253 17.01 13.01 11.01
CA HIS A 253 17.52 11.93 11.88
C HIS A 253 16.42 11.31 12.77
N SER A 254 15.38 12.06 13.14
CA SER A 254 14.26 11.54 13.94
C SER A 254 13.27 10.71 13.13
N MET A 255 13.28 10.82 11.80
CA MET A 255 12.29 10.20 10.91
C MET A 255 12.91 9.20 9.94
N ALA A 256 14.12 8.69 10.22
CA ALA A 256 14.80 7.72 9.36
C ALA A 256 15.05 8.19 7.91
N GLY A 257 15.26 9.49 7.69
CA GLY A 257 15.65 10.05 6.38
C GLY A 257 14.61 10.97 5.72
N VAL A 258 14.98 11.55 4.57
CA VAL A 258 14.18 12.55 3.86
C VAL A 258 12.85 11.97 3.38
N LYS A 259 12.85 10.76 2.79
CA LYS A 259 11.62 10.12 2.29
C LYS A 259 10.58 9.94 3.40
N SER A 260 10.97 9.34 4.52
CA SER A 260 10.06 9.07 5.62
C SER A 260 9.56 10.36 6.30
N CYS A 261 10.37 11.43 6.31
CA CYS A 261 9.88 12.77 6.65
C CYS A 261 8.78 13.24 5.68
N LEU A 262 9.01 13.16 4.37
CA LEU A 262 8.04 13.59 3.36
C LEU A 262 6.75 12.76 3.43
N GLU A 263 6.84 11.44 3.59
CA GLU A 263 5.67 10.56 3.79
C GLU A 263 4.86 10.95 5.03
N TYR A 264 5.54 11.31 6.12
CA TYR A 264 4.88 11.78 7.34
C TYR A 264 4.18 13.12 7.11
N ARG A 265 4.85 14.10 6.50
CA ARG A 265 4.25 15.41 6.21
C ARG A 265 3.10 15.30 5.22
N HIS A 266 3.22 14.46 4.21
CA HIS A 266 2.13 14.10 3.31
C HIS A 266 0.93 13.54 4.09
N GLY A 267 1.19 12.58 4.99
CA GLY A 267 0.15 12.00 5.84
C GLY A 267 -0.53 13.00 6.76
N ASP A 268 0.19 13.98 7.31
CA ASP A 268 -0.40 15.06 8.12
C ASP A 268 -1.39 15.89 7.29
N LEU A 269 -0.97 16.37 6.11
CA LEU A 269 -1.83 17.18 5.22
C LEU A 269 -3.12 16.44 4.85
N MET A 270 -3.01 15.16 4.52
CA MET A 270 -4.18 14.35 4.16
C MET A 270 -5.05 13.97 5.36
N ARG A 271 -4.47 13.83 6.55
CA ARG A 271 -5.24 13.54 7.77
C ARG A 271 -6.11 14.73 8.16
N ASP A 272 -5.59 15.94 8.05
CA ASP A 272 -6.34 17.17 8.32
C ASP A 272 -7.55 17.27 7.37
N LEU A 273 -7.34 17.06 6.06
CA LEU A 273 -8.42 17.01 5.07
C LEU A 273 -9.46 15.91 5.36
N ASN A 274 -9.00 14.75 5.80
CA ASN A 274 -9.87 13.62 6.08
C ASN A 274 -10.73 13.84 7.34
N ILE A 275 -10.18 14.53 8.36
CA ILE A 275 -10.93 14.98 9.53
C ILE A 275 -11.99 16.00 9.12
N ASP A 276 -11.63 16.99 8.30
CA ASP A 276 -12.57 17.99 7.79
C ASP A 276 -13.70 17.32 6.98
N TYR A 277 -13.36 16.37 6.13
CA TYR A 277 -14.33 15.56 5.39
C TYR A 277 -15.31 14.84 6.32
N TRP A 278 -14.82 14.20 7.39
CA TRP A 278 -15.69 13.52 8.36
C TRP A 278 -16.58 14.49 9.14
N ASN A 279 -16.07 15.65 9.53
CA ASN A 279 -16.82 16.65 10.31
C ASN A 279 -17.99 17.29 9.55
N HIS A 280 -18.01 17.21 8.21
CA HIS A 280 -18.99 17.88 7.37
C HIS A 280 -19.96 16.93 6.66
N LYS A 281 -19.94 15.64 6.97
CA LYS A 281 -20.90 14.70 6.40
C LYS A 281 -22.31 14.94 6.93
N PRO A 282 -23.32 15.11 6.07
CA PRO A 282 -24.71 15.01 6.48
C PRO A 282 -25.03 13.57 6.88
N GLY A 283 -25.47 13.35 8.13
CA GLY A 283 -26.04 12.06 8.56
C GLY A 283 -25.13 11.14 9.39
N SER A 284 -24.08 11.66 10.02
CA SER A 284 -23.50 11.06 11.25
C SER A 284 -24.37 11.37 12.47
#